data_AF-A0AA97CPJ1-F1
#
_entry.id   AF-A0AA97CPJ1-F1
#
_cell.length_a   1.000
_cell.length_b   1.000
_cell.length_c   1.000
_cell.angle_alpha   90.00
_cell.angle_beta   90.00
_cell.angle_gamma   90.00
#
_symmetry.space_group_name_H-M   'P 1'
#
loop_
_entity.id
_entity.type
_entity.pdbx_description
1 polymer ?
#
loop_
_entity_poly.entity_id
_entity_poly.type
_entity_poly.pdbx_seq_one_letter_code
_entity_poly.pdbx_strand_id
1 'polypeptide(L)'
;MINNDLISTIVRDTETEQHNETDIESPYIELEIRKEMINQLKLARIANNLTQVQIAEKMKTQKQNISRLEKGQFDPKLGTLLKYADALGMRLSLSVTVK
;
A
#
# COMPACT_ATOMS: atom_id res chain seq x y z
N MET A 1 -0.26 12.96 -28.63
CA MET A 1 -0.52 13.73 -27.40
C MET A 1 -2.02 13.75 -27.19
N ILE A 2 -2.51 12.99 -26.21
CA ILE A 2 -3.91 13.08 -25.77
C ILE A 2 -3.88 13.95 -24.50
N ASN A 3 -4.60 15.07 -24.56
CA ASN A 3 -4.58 16.13 -23.57
C ASN A 3 -5.07 15.65 -22.19
N ASN A 4 -4.37 16.12 -21.17
CA ASN A 4 -4.58 15.85 -19.75
C ASN A 4 -5.86 16.50 -19.17
N ASP A 5 -6.67 17.15 -20.01
CA ASP A 5 -7.83 17.94 -19.58
C ASP A 5 -9.07 17.08 -19.26
N LEU A 6 -9.16 15.85 -19.78
CA LEU A 6 -10.27 14.93 -19.49
C LEU A 6 -10.15 14.24 -18.13
N ILE A 7 -8.94 14.16 -17.55
CA ILE A 7 -8.74 13.58 -16.21
C ILE A 7 -9.23 14.55 -15.12
N SER A 8 -9.21 15.87 -15.38
CA SER A 8 -9.63 16.89 -14.41
C SER A 8 -11.14 16.86 -14.09
N THR A 9 -11.98 16.31 -14.97
CA THR A 9 -13.44 16.36 -14.83
C THR A 9 -14.01 15.15 -14.09
N ILE A 10 -13.36 13.99 -14.15
CA ILE A 10 -13.88 12.75 -13.53
C ILE A 10 -13.58 12.70 -12.02
N VAL A 11 -12.62 13.49 -11.53
CA VAL A 11 -12.24 13.52 -10.10
C VAL A 11 -13.08 14.53 -9.28
N ARG A 12 -14.11 15.16 -9.87
CA ARG A 12 -14.90 16.19 -9.19
C ARG A 12 -16.05 15.68 -8.32
N ASP A 13 -16.43 14.41 -8.40
CA ASP A 13 -17.62 13.90 -7.70
C ASP A 13 -17.27 12.88 -6.61
N THR A 14 -16.48 13.30 -5.62
CA THR A 14 -16.68 12.85 -4.23
C THR A 14 -16.34 14.01 -3.31
N GLU A 15 -17.38 14.68 -2.84
CA GLU A 15 -17.38 15.63 -1.75
C GLU A 15 -16.51 15.12 -0.58
N THR A 16 -15.70 15.99 0.01
CA THR A 16 -15.46 16.01 1.47
C THR A 16 -14.73 17.31 1.84
N GLU A 17 -15.54 18.28 2.22
CA GLU A 17 -15.41 19.09 3.44
C GLU A 17 -14.01 19.50 3.89
N GLN A 18 -13.76 20.80 3.79
CA GLN A 18 -12.76 21.53 4.57
C GLN A 18 -12.91 21.18 6.05
N HIS A 19 -11.91 20.52 6.65
CA HIS A 19 -11.86 20.28 8.09
C HIS A 19 -10.55 20.77 8.67
N ASN A 20 -10.69 21.52 9.76
CA ASN A 20 -9.66 22.28 10.44
C ASN A 20 -8.51 21.41 10.96
N GLU A 21 -7.30 21.90 10.74
CA GLU A 21 -6.03 21.39 11.24
C GLU A 21 -6.00 21.42 12.77
N THR A 22 -5.96 20.25 13.43
CA THR A 22 -5.04 19.96 14.56
C THR A 22 -5.23 18.58 15.20
N ASP A 23 -6.34 17.85 14.97
CA ASP A 23 -6.54 16.50 15.58
C ASP A 23 -6.80 15.37 14.57
N ILE A 24 -6.82 15.69 13.27
CA ILE A 24 -7.08 14.75 12.18
C ILE A 24 -5.78 14.15 11.61
N GLU A 25 -4.60 14.68 11.98
CA GLU A 25 -3.33 14.28 11.38
C GLU A 25 -2.96 12.80 11.63
N SER A 26 -3.22 12.26 12.83
CA SER A 26 -2.60 10.97 13.23
C SER A 26 -3.10 9.76 12.44
N PRO A 27 -4.42 9.50 12.31
CA PRO A 27 -4.91 8.33 11.59
C PRO A 27 -4.70 8.42 10.07
N TYR A 28 -4.70 9.65 9.53
CA TYR A 28 -4.45 9.89 8.11
C TYR A 28 -2.98 9.65 7.76
N ILE A 29 -2.04 10.11 8.58
CA ILE A 29 -0.61 9.84 8.39
C ILE A 29 -0.31 8.34 8.46
N GLU A 30 -0.87 7.63 9.45
CA GLU A 30 -0.70 6.18 9.57
C GLU A 30 -1.21 5.44 8.31
N LEU A 31 -2.41 5.81 7.84
CA LEU A 31 -3.02 5.22 6.66
C LEU A 31 -2.13 5.40 5.41
N GLU A 32 -1.60 6.60 5.20
CA GLU A 32 -0.76 6.90 4.04
C GLU A 32 0.58 6.17 4.09
N ILE A 33 1.27 6.16 5.25
CA ILE A 33 2.50 5.38 5.43
C ILE A 33 2.26 3.89 5.14
N ARG A 34 1.17 3.34 5.68
CA ARG A 34 0.83 1.94 5.46
C ARG A 34 0.54 1.63 3.99
N LYS A 35 -0.24 2.47 3.31
CA LYS A 35 -0.53 2.31 1.87
C LYS A 35 0.77 2.33 1.06
N GLU A 36 1.67 3.25 1.37
CA GLU A 36 2.94 3.37 0.68
C GLU A 36 3.82 2.11 0.88
N MET A 37 3.96 1.62 2.11
CA MET A 37 4.69 0.38 2.40
C MET A 37 4.11 -0.82 1.64
N ILE A 38 2.79 -0.97 1.60
CA ILE A 38 2.11 -2.05 0.86
C ILE A 38 2.36 -1.91 -0.65
N ASN A 39 2.29 -0.68 -1.17
CA ASN A 39 2.48 -0.42 -2.59
C ASN A 39 3.91 -0.74 -3.02
N GLN A 40 4.92 -0.41 -2.21
CA GLN A 40 6.31 -0.78 -2.48
C GLN A 40 6.50 -2.31 -2.55
N LEU A 41 5.92 -3.07 -1.61
CA LEU A 41 5.97 -4.54 -1.64
C LEU A 41 5.28 -5.11 -2.89
N LYS A 42 4.12 -4.54 -3.27
CA LYS A 42 3.39 -4.93 -4.48
C LYS A 42 4.21 -4.67 -5.75
N LEU A 43 4.83 -3.49 -5.85
CA LEU A 43 5.69 -3.14 -6.99
C LEU A 43 6.91 -4.07 -7.05
N ALA A 44 7.53 -4.35 -5.91
CA ALA A 44 8.64 -5.30 -5.82
C ALA A 44 8.24 -6.72 -6.26
N ARG A 45 7.04 -7.20 -5.90
CA ARG A 45 6.50 -8.47 -6.42
C ARG A 45 6.39 -8.46 -7.94
N ILE A 46 5.82 -7.39 -8.51
CA ILE A 46 5.65 -7.24 -9.95
C ILE A 46 7.02 -7.23 -10.65
N ALA A 47 8.00 -6.51 -10.10
CA ALA A 47 9.36 -6.46 -10.62
C ALA A 47 10.08 -7.83 -10.58
N ASN A 48 9.71 -8.70 -9.64
CA ASN A 48 10.19 -10.08 -9.57
C ASN A 48 9.40 -11.06 -10.47
N ASN A 49 8.48 -10.55 -11.30
CA ASN A 49 7.61 -11.36 -12.18
C ASN A 49 6.79 -12.42 -11.42
N LEU A 50 6.46 -12.15 -10.15
CA LEU A 50 5.66 -13.06 -9.34
C LEU A 50 4.18 -12.68 -9.41
N THR A 51 3.32 -13.66 -9.60
CA THR A 51 1.86 -13.49 -9.43
C THR A 51 1.47 -13.43 -7.96
N GLN A 52 0.24 -12.98 -7.68
CA GLN A 52 -0.31 -13.01 -6.32
C GLN A 52 -0.42 -14.43 -5.75
N VAL A 53 -0.58 -15.46 -6.61
CA VAL A 53 -0.60 -16.87 -6.18
C VAL A 53 0.80 -17.31 -5.75
N GLN A 54 1.81 -17.04 -6.57
CA GLN A 54 3.19 -17.46 -6.29
C GLN A 54 3.77 -16.82 -5.03
N ILE A 55 3.49 -15.52 -4.79
CA ILE A 55 3.93 -14.92 -3.51
C ILE A 55 3.14 -15.48 -2.33
N ALA A 56 1.86 -15.82 -2.50
CA ALA A 56 1.05 -16.41 -1.45
C ALA A 56 1.61 -17.77 -1.01
N GLU A 57 2.05 -18.59 -1.96
CA GLU A 57 2.71 -19.88 -1.71
C GLU A 57 4.00 -19.68 -0.90
N LYS A 58 4.86 -18.74 -1.30
CA LYS A 58 6.09 -18.40 -0.58
C LYS A 58 5.81 -17.91 0.85
N MET A 59 4.75 -17.12 1.03
CA MET A 59 4.30 -16.61 2.33
C MET A 59 3.49 -17.64 3.14
N LYS A 60 3.22 -18.84 2.60
CA LYS A 60 2.36 -19.88 3.20
C LYS A 60 0.97 -19.34 3.57
N THR A 61 0.37 -18.61 2.64
CA THR A 61 -0.97 -18.00 2.77
C THR A 61 -1.79 -18.20 1.49
N GLN A 62 -3.02 -17.70 1.49
CA GLN A 62 -3.91 -17.82 0.33
C GLN A 62 -3.82 -16.56 -0.56
N LYS A 63 -4.01 -16.74 -1.88
CA LYS A 63 -4.04 -15.62 -2.86
C LYS A 63 -5.01 -14.51 -2.46
N GLN A 64 -6.15 -14.84 -1.86
CA GLN A 64 -7.12 -13.84 -1.39
C GLN A 64 -6.55 -12.93 -0.31
N ASN A 65 -5.68 -13.44 0.58
CA ASN A 65 -5.03 -12.66 1.63
C ASN A 65 -4.04 -11.67 1.01
N ILE A 66 -3.26 -12.10 0.01
CA ILE A 66 -2.38 -11.20 -0.76
C ILE A 66 -3.19 -10.14 -1.50
N SER A 67 -4.30 -10.52 -2.14
CA SER A 67 -5.15 -9.59 -2.86
C SER A 67 -5.73 -8.51 -1.94
N ARG A 68 -6.23 -8.90 -0.77
CA ARG A 68 -6.73 -7.97 0.26
C ARG A 68 -5.62 -7.05 0.78
N LEU A 69 -4.43 -7.62 1.00
CA LEU A 69 -3.26 -6.90 1.49
C LEU A 69 -2.85 -5.82 0.48
N GLU A 70 -2.64 -6.18 -0.78
CA GLU A 70 -2.22 -5.27 -1.86
C GLU A 70 -3.27 -4.23 -2.25
N LYS A 71 -4.51 -4.40 -1.81
CA LYS A 71 -5.59 -3.43 -1.95
C LYS A 71 -5.76 -2.53 -0.71
N GLY A 72 -4.98 -2.75 0.35
CA GLY A 72 -5.11 -2.00 1.60
C GLY A 72 -6.43 -2.23 2.34
N GLN A 73 -7.08 -3.39 2.15
CA GLN A 73 -8.42 -3.68 2.68
C GLN A 73 -8.43 -4.06 4.17
N PHE A 74 -7.27 -4.14 4.80
CA PHE A 74 -7.14 -4.40 6.23
C PHE A 74 -5.83 -3.84 6.76
N ASP A 75 -5.71 -3.76 8.08
CA ASP A 75 -4.49 -3.38 8.76
C ASP A 75 -3.55 -4.58 8.96
N PRO A 76 -2.45 -4.70 8.18
CA PRO A 76 -1.52 -5.79 8.35
C PRO A 76 -0.58 -5.50 9.51
N LYS A 77 -0.40 -6.50 10.38
CA LYS A 77 0.70 -6.47 11.36
C LYS A 77 2.05 -6.31 10.63
N LEU A 78 3.00 -5.63 11.26
CA LEU A 78 4.38 -5.50 10.75
C LEU A 78 4.99 -6.86 10.34
N GLY A 79 4.73 -7.92 11.12
CA GLY A 79 5.19 -9.28 10.80
C GLY A 79 4.68 -9.82 9.45
N THR A 80 3.51 -9.38 8.98
CA THR A 80 3.00 -9.73 7.65
C THR A 80 3.82 -9.04 6.56
N LEU A 81 4.16 -7.76 6.75
CA LEU A 81 5.00 -7.00 5.81
C LEU A 81 6.42 -7.58 5.75
N LEU A 82 6.98 -7.95 6.90
CA LEU A 82 8.28 -8.61 6.98
C LEU A 82 8.30 -9.96 6.25
N LYS A 83 7.28 -10.80 6.44
CA LYS A 83 7.14 -12.07 5.71
C LYS A 83 6.98 -11.87 4.20
N TYR A 84 6.32 -10.79 3.79
CA TYR A 84 6.21 -10.46 2.37
C TYR A 84 7.59 -10.12 1.80
N ALA A 85 8.33 -9.21 2.45
CA ALA A 85 9.69 -8.85 2.02
C ALA A 85 10.62 -10.08 1.98
N ASP A 86 10.57 -10.94 3.01
CA ASP A 86 11.35 -12.18 3.07
C ASP A 86 10.98 -13.14 1.93
N ALA A 87 9.69 -13.28 1.62
CA ALA A 87 9.23 -14.09 0.48
C ALA A 87 9.71 -13.56 -0.88
N LEU A 88 10.04 -12.26 -0.98
CA LEU A 88 10.69 -11.65 -2.14
C LEU A 88 12.22 -11.75 -2.11
N GLY A 89 12.82 -12.31 -1.05
CA GLY A 89 14.27 -12.30 -0.85
C GLY A 89 14.83 -10.91 -0.51
N MET A 90 14.00 -10.04 0.06
CA MET A 90 14.32 -8.65 0.36
C MET A 90 14.33 -8.38 1.86
N ARG A 91 14.97 -7.27 2.25
CA ARG A 91 14.95 -6.75 3.62
C ARG A 91 14.11 -5.49 3.68
N LEU A 92 13.08 -5.50 4.52
CA LEU A 92 12.34 -4.28 4.87
C LEU A 92 13.15 -3.51 5.92
N SER A 93 13.43 -2.24 5.65
CA SER A 93 14.13 -1.33 6.57
C SER A 93 13.21 -0.15 6.90
N LEU A 94 13.18 0.25 8.17
CA LEU A 94 12.42 1.40 8.64
C LEU A 94 13.40 2.43 9.24
N SER A 95 13.23 3.69 8.85
CA SER A 95 13.98 4.83 9.39
C SER A 95 13.01 5.87 9.90
N VAL A 96 13.29 6.44 11.06
CA VAL A 96 12.50 7.52 11.65
C VAL A 96 13.34 8.79 11.63
N THR A 97 12.72 9.89 11.22
CA THR A 97 13.33 11.23 11.19
C THR A 97 12.56 12.17 12.10
N VAL A 98 13.20 13.25 12.55
CA VAL A 98 12.54 14.31 13.32
C VAL A 98 11.54 15.03 12.42
N LYS A 99 10.35 15.37 12.97
CA LYS A 99 9.28 16.08 12.27
C LYS A 99 9.68 17.52 11.98
#